data_AF-A0A7S2DZ67-F1
#
_entry.id   AF-A0A7S2DZ67-F1
#
_cell.length_a   1.000
_cell.length_b   1.000
_cell.length_c   1.000
_cell.angle_alpha   90.00
_cell.angle_beta   90.00
_cell.angle_gamma   90.00
#
_symmetry.space_group_name_H-M   'P 1'
#
loop_
_entity.id
_entity.type
_entity.pdbx_description
1 polymer ?
#
loop_
_entity_poly.entity_id
_entity_poly.type
_entity_poly.pdbx_seq_one_letter_code
_entity_poly.pdbx_strand_id
1 'polypeptide(L)'
;VAEAAMVEALQIERDRQTVLAALSERGGGSALRGWRKELDPDGSLDTNFLDFCKASSRMKIQVDALGLFGEDSPHSLTLHKLSPEGGALVNRFRKWMTEQYGGPTEMFMCFEPPDSDGGLLPRDVFKEKCIENGFE
;
A
#
# COMPACT_ATOMS: atom_id res chain seq x y z
N VAL A 1 -32.82 4.34 9.83
CA VAL A 1 -32.05 4.43 8.56
C VAL A 1 -30.69 5.07 8.78
N ALA A 2 -30.58 6.29 9.29
CA ALA A 2 -29.28 6.94 9.57
C ALA A 2 -28.43 6.22 10.65
N GLU A 3 -29.06 5.74 11.73
CA GLU A 3 -28.36 5.03 12.81
C GLU A 3 -27.73 3.71 12.33
N ALA A 4 -28.44 2.94 11.50
CA ALA A 4 -27.92 1.69 10.94
C ALA A 4 -26.72 1.92 10.02
N ALA A 5 -26.78 2.93 9.14
CA ALA A 5 -25.67 3.30 8.27
C ALA A 5 -24.43 3.78 9.07
N MET A 6 -24.65 4.48 10.19
CA MET A 6 -23.57 4.89 11.08
C MET A 6 -22.90 3.67 11.75
N VAL A 7 -23.70 2.70 12.23
CA VAL A 7 -23.17 1.47 12.84
C VAL A 7 -22.33 0.67 11.83
N GLU A 8 -22.81 0.55 10.59
CA GLU A 8 -22.09 -0.10 9.51
C GLU A 8 -20.77 0.60 9.18
N ALA A 9 -20.79 1.93 9.03
CA ALA A 9 -19.57 2.72 8.78
C ALA A 9 -18.53 2.57 9.89
N LEU A 10 -18.96 2.53 11.16
CA LEU A 10 -18.09 2.29 12.31
C LEU A 10 -17.48 0.89 12.29
N GLN A 11 -18.25 -0.12 11.88
CA GLN A 11 -17.76 -1.50 11.74
C GLN A 11 -16.72 -1.60 10.62
N ILE A 12 -16.99 -1.02 9.45
CA ILE A 12 -16.03 -0.97 8.32
C ILE A 12 -14.73 -0.30 8.75
N GLU A 13 -14.79 0.81 9.48
CA GLU A 13 -13.57 1.50 9.96
C GLU A 13 -12.78 0.63 10.95
N ARG A 14 -13.46 -0.07 11.86
CA ARG A 14 -12.82 -1.00 12.79
C ARG A 14 -12.13 -2.16 12.07
N ASP A 15 -12.77 -2.70 11.04
CA ASP A 15 -12.23 -3.78 10.23
C ASP A 15 -11.03 -3.30 9.41
N ARG A 16 -11.10 -2.08 8.87
CA ARG A 16 -9.99 -1.42 8.17
C ARG A 16 -8.78 -1.30 9.10
N GLN A 17 -8.97 -0.83 10.33
CA GLN A 17 -7.90 -0.74 11.33
C GLN A 17 -7.31 -2.11 11.68
N THR A 18 -8.15 -3.13 11.79
CA THR A 18 -7.72 -4.52 12.04
C THR A 18 -6.82 -5.03 10.92
N VAL A 19 -7.19 -4.82 9.66
CA VAL A 19 -6.37 -5.18 8.50
C VAL A 19 -5.05 -4.40 8.50
N LEU A 20 -5.09 -3.08 8.71
CA LEU A 20 -3.88 -2.25 8.71
C LEU A 20 -2.90 -2.62 9.81
N ALA A 21 -3.39 -2.98 11.00
CA ALA A 21 -2.55 -3.47 12.10
C ALA A 21 -1.85 -4.78 11.72
N ALA A 22 -2.58 -5.74 11.14
CA ALA A 22 -2.01 -7.00 10.69
C ALA A 22 -0.98 -6.82 9.55
N LEU A 23 -1.28 -5.95 8.57
CA LEU A 23 -0.32 -5.61 7.53
C LEU A 23 0.93 -4.95 8.12
N SER A 24 0.78 -4.06 9.10
CA SER A 24 1.93 -3.45 9.78
C SER A 24 2.84 -4.50 10.41
N GLU A 25 2.27 -5.48 11.12
CA GLU A 25 3.02 -6.60 11.70
C GLU A 25 3.78 -7.40 10.62
N ARG A 26 3.10 -7.80 9.54
CA ARG A 26 3.71 -8.54 8.41
C ARG A 26 4.76 -7.73 7.65
N GLY A 27 4.62 -6.40 7.67
CA GLY A 27 5.56 -5.45 7.11
C GLY A 27 6.76 -5.12 8.00
N GLY A 28 6.78 -5.58 9.27
CA GLY A 28 7.80 -5.18 10.24
C GLY A 28 7.65 -3.72 10.67
N GLY A 29 6.41 -3.31 11.00
CA GLY A 29 6.05 -1.95 11.41
C GLY A 29 5.60 -1.03 10.27
N SER A 30 5.44 -1.54 9.04
CA SER A 30 5.00 -0.75 7.88
C SER A 30 3.83 -1.42 7.18
N ALA A 31 2.64 -0.82 7.29
CA ALA A 31 1.44 -1.33 6.63
C ALA A 31 1.59 -1.38 5.10
N LEU A 32 2.25 -0.40 4.48
CA LEU A 32 2.54 -0.40 3.04
C LEU A 32 3.44 -1.57 2.62
N ARG A 33 4.46 -1.89 3.43
CA ARG A 33 5.29 -3.08 3.17
C ARG A 33 4.50 -4.37 3.38
N GLY A 34 3.61 -4.41 4.36
CA GLY A 34 2.68 -5.52 4.57
C GLY A 34 1.75 -5.73 3.39
N TRP A 35 1.15 -4.64 2.89
CA TRP A 35 0.30 -4.63 1.69
C TRP A 35 1.02 -5.25 0.49
N ARG A 36 2.23 -4.75 0.16
CA ARG A 36 3.04 -5.25 -0.95
C ARG A 36 3.42 -6.73 -0.82
N LYS A 37 3.50 -7.27 0.41
CA LYS A 37 3.83 -8.68 0.67
C LYS A 37 2.62 -9.60 0.62
N GLU A 38 1.51 -9.19 1.23
CA GLU A 38 0.37 -10.07 1.51
C GLU A 38 -0.75 -9.97 0.49
N LEU A 39 -0.98 -8.78 -0.06
CA LEU A 39 -2.14 -8.44 -0.89
C LEU A 39 -1.76 -8.06 -2.31
N ASP A 40 -0.59 -7.44 -2.49
CA ASP A 40 -0.18 -6.87 -3.77
C ASP A 40 1.26 -7.32 -4.16
N PRO A 41 1.49 -8.62 -4.39
CA PRO A 41 2.80 -9.16 -4.75
C PRO A 41 3.27 -8.75 -6.16
N ASP A 42 2.37 -8.27 -7.03
CA ASP A 42 2.70 -7.81 -8.38
C ASP A 42 2.90 -6.28 -8.47
N GLY A 43 2.44 -5.50 -7.49
CA GLY A 43 2.58 -4.04 -7.46
C GLY A 43 1.48 -3.30 -8.23
N SER A 44 0.33 -3.92 -8.44
CA SER A 44 -0.86 -3.36 -9.07
C SER A 44 -1.59 -2.32 -8.20
N LEU A 45 -1.31 -2.26 -6.89
CA LEU A 45 -2.03 -1.45 -5.89
C LEU A 45 -3.50 -1.87 -5.70
N ASP A 46 -3.83 -3.09 -6.08
CA ASP A 46 -5.15 -3.69 -5.99
C ASP A 46 -5.06 -5.15 -5.53
N THR A 47 -6.12 -5.65 -4.89
CA THR A 47 -6.29 -7.08 -4.63
C THR A 47 -7.73 -7.49 -4.88
N ASN A 48 -7.91 -8.69 -5.43
CA ASN A 48 -9.24 -9.27 -5.57
C ASN A 48 -9.73 -9.89 -4.24
N PHE A 49 -11.03 -10.18 -4.18
CA PHE A 49 -11.70 -10.70 -2.98
C PHE A 49 -11.13 -12.03 -2.50
N LEU A 50 -10.90 -12.97 -3.42
CA LEU A 50 -10.41 -14.30 -3.07
C LEU A 50 -9.02 -14.24 -2.44
N ASP A 51 -8.13 -13.43 -3.01
CA ASP A 51 -6.77 -13.27 -2.49
C ASP A 51 -6.74 -12.50 -1.17
N PHE A 52 -7.63 -11.52 -1.00
CA PHE A 52 -7.83 -10.85 0.29
C PHE A 52 -8.30 -11.83 1.38
N CYS A 53 -9.27 -12.71 1.09
CA CYS A 53 -9.72 -13.72 2.06
C CYS A 53 -8.60 -14.70 2.43
N LYS A 54 -7.81 -15.17 1.45
CA LYS A 54 -6.64 -16.03 1.71
C LYS A 54 -5.62 -15.30 2.60
N ALA A 55 -5.32 -14.04 2.30
CA ALA A 55 -4.39 -13.23 3.09
C ALA A 55 -4.90 -13.01 4.52
N SER A 56 -6.18 -12.67 4.68
CA SER A 56 -6.82 -12.52 6.00
C SER A 56 -6.71 -13.80 6.84
N SER A 57 -6.89 -14.97 6.22
CA SER A 57 -6.67 -16.27 6.87
C SER A 57 -5.22 -16.50 7.29
N ARG A 58 -4.24 -16.23 6.41
CA ARG A 58 -2.80 -16.33 6.75
C ARG A 58 -2.40 -15.37 7.88
N MET A 59 -2.99 -14.17 7.88
CA MET A 59 -2.81 -13.14 8.89
C MET A 59 -3.58 -13.42 10.19
N LYS A 60 -4.50 -14.39 10.19
CA LYS A 60 -5.35 -14.79 11.32
C LYS A 60 -6.25 -13.65 11.82
N ILE A 61 -6.76 -12.83 10.90
CA ILE A 61 -7.73 -11.78 11.20
C ILE A 61 -9.14 -12.20 10.77
N GLN A 62 -10.14 -11.64 11.45
CA GLN A 62 -11.55 -11.79 11.12
C GLN A 62 -12.14 -10.40 10.95
N VAL A 63 -12.67 -10.13 9.77
CA VAL A 63 -13.23 -8.83 9.34
C VAL A 63 -14.36 -9.06 8.36
N ASP A 64 -15.25 -8.09 8.21
CA ASP A 64 -16.24 -8.10 7.13
C ASP A 64 -15.59 -7.72 5.79
N ALA A 65 -15.15 -8.74 5.04
CA ALA A 65 -14.53 -8.54 3.74
C ALA A 65 -15.48 -7.89 2.72
N LEU A 66 -16.79 -8.20 2.77
CA LEU A 66 -17.74 -7.60 1.83
C LEU A 66 -17.92 -6.11 2.13
N GLY A 67 -18.04 -5.75 3.42
CA GLY A 67 -18.08 -4.36 3.86
C GLY A 67 -16.83 -3.56 3.43
N LEU A 68 -15.64 -4.16 3.51
CA LEU A 68 -14.39 -3.52 3.07
C LEU A 68 -14.32 -3.31 1.55
N PHE A 69 -14.78 -4.29 0.76
CA PHE A 69 -14.81 -4.20 -0.70
C PHE A 69 -15.90 -3.26 -1.21
N GLY A 70 -16.96 -3.04 -0.43
CA GLY A 70 -18.08 -2.19 -0.79
C GLY A 70 -18.91 -2.71 -1.97
N GLU A 71 -20.16 -2.25 -2.07
CA GLU A 71 -21.08 -2.66 -3.14
C GLU A 71 -20.68 -2.12 -4.52
N ASP A 72 -19.94 -1.01 -4.55
CA ASP A 72 -19.49 -0.32 -5.75
C ASP A 72 -18.37 -1.06 -6.49
N SER A 73 -17.55 -1.81 -5.76
CA SER A 73 -16.37 -2.49 -6.28
C SER A 73 -16.13 -3.85 -5.59
N PRO A 74 -17.10 -4.79 -5.65
CA PRO A 74 -17.07 -6.04 -4.87
C PRO A 74 -15.94 -7.00 -5.28
N HIS A 75 -15.18 -6.67 -6.33
CA HIS A 75 -14.12 -7.50 -6.89
C HIS A 75 -12.72 -6.90 -6.74
N SER A 76 -12.61 -5.66 -6.27
CA SER A 76 -11.35 -4.91 -6.21
C SER A 76 -11.28 -4.11 -4.90
N LEU A 77 -10.24 -4.39 -4.12
CA LEU A 77 -9.87 -3.58 -2.98
C LEU A 77 -8.54 -2.91 -3.31
N THR A 78 -8.60 -1.60 -3.56
CA THR A 78 -7.39 -0.82 -3.81
C THR A 78 -6.71 -0.41 -2.50
N LEU A 79 -5.40 -0.15 -2.57
CA LEU A 79 -4.66 0.41 -1.44
C LEU A 79 -5.30 1.70 -0.92
N HIS A 80 -5.83 2.55 -1.80
CA HIS A 80 -6.44 3.82 -1.40
C HIS A 80 -7.78 3.62 -0.65
N LYS A 81 -8.57 2.60 -1.01
CA LYS A 81 -9.81 2.26 -0.29
C LYS A 81 -9.50 1.76 1.13
N LEU A 82 -8.49 0.91 1.27
CA LEU A 82 -8.06 0.39 2.57
C LEU A 82 -7.28 1.43 3.41
N SER A 83 -6.43 2.23 2.78
CA SER A 83 -5.59 3.25 3.39
C SER A 83 -5.55 4.49 2.50
N PRO A 84 -6.45 5.46 2.70
CA PRO A 84 -6.47 6.69 1.90
C PRO A 84 -5.13 7.42 1.92
N GLU A 85 -4.51 7.52 3.10
CA GLU A 85 -3.20 8.13 3.29
C GLU A 85 -2.08 7.36 2.56
N GLY A 86 -2.01 6.04 2.75
CA GLY A 86 -1.01 5.19 2.10
C GLY A 86 -1.14 5.20 0.58
N GLY A 87 -2.36 5.11 0.07
CA GLY A 87 -2.64 5.20 -1.37
C GLY A 87 -2.28 6.59 -1.92
N ALA A 88 -2.59 7.66 -1.20
CA ALA A 88 -2.21 9.01 -1.61
C ALA A 88 -0.69 9.18 -1.63
N LEU A 89 0.04 8.67 -0.63
CA LEU A 89 1.50 8.71 -0.59
C LEU A 89 2.13 7.99 -1.79
N VAL A 90 1.71 6.76 -2.08
CA VAL A 90 2.24 5.99 -3.22
C VAL A 90 1.92 6.68 -4.54
N ASN A 91 0.71 7.24 -4.70
CA ASN A 91 0.34 7.97 -5.91
C ASN A 91 1.18 9.24 -6.09
N ARG A 92 1.42 10.01 -5.01
CA ARG A 92 2.31 11.18 -5.05
C ARG A 92 3.73 10.78 -5.45
N PHE A 93 4.25 9.70 -4.86
CA PHE A 93 5.59 9.19 -5.18
C PHE A 93 5.71 8.78 -6.65
N ARG A 94 4.75 8.01 -7.16
CA ARG A 94 4.72 7.60 -8.58
C ARG A 94 4.70 8.79 -9.51
N LYS A 95 3.85 9.78 -9.22
CA LYS A 95 3.76 11.00 -10.01
C LYS A 95 5.08 11.77 -10.02
N TRP A 96 5.62 12.08 -8.84
CA TRP A 96 6.90 12.80 -8.70
C TRP A 96 8.03 12.07 -9.43
N MET A 97 8.18 10.77 -9.21
CA MET A 97 9.21 9.95 -9.85
C MET A 97 9.10 9.97 -11.38
N THR A 98 7.89 9.81 -11.93
CA THR A 98 7.67 9.86 -13.38
C THR A 98 7.92 11.24 -13.96
N GLU A 99 7.52 12.32 -13.27
CA GLU A 99 7.74 13.69 -13.73
C GLU A 99 9.21 14.10 -13.69
N GLN A 100 9.97 13.68 -12.68
CA GLN A 100 11.39 14.04 -12.52
C GLN A 100 12.35 13.17 -13.33
N TYR A 101 12.07 11.86 -13.42
CA TYR A 101 13.03 10.89 -13.97
C TYR A 101 12.50 10.12 -15.18
N GLY A 102 11.19 10.15 -15.45
CA GLY A 102 10.56 9.36 -16.51
C GLY A 102 10.08 7.98 -16.07
N GLY A 103 10.55 7.47 -14.94
CA GLY A 103 10.16 6.16 -14.43
C GLY A 103 11.01 5.64 -13.27
N PRO A 104 10.67 4.47 -12.72
CA PRO A 104 11.42 3.86 -11.63
C PRO A 104 12.82 3.42 -12.05
N THR A 105 12.99 2.89 -13.26
CA THR A 105 14.30 2.44 -13.76
C THR A 105 15.26 3.62 -13.86
N GLU A 106 14.82 4.72 -14.46
CA GLU A 106 15.61 5.93 -14.65
C GLU A 106 15.97 6.57 -13.31
N MET A 107 15.01 6.64 -12.36
CA MET A 107 15.28 7.16 -11.03
C MET A 107 16.36 6.33 -10.30
N PHE A 108 16.27 4.99 -10.36
CA PHE A 108 17.27 4.13 -9.74
C PHE A 108 18.66 4.32 -10.37
N MET A 109 18.75 4.41 -11.70
CA MET A 109 20.01 4.72 -12.38
C MET A 109 20.60 6.08 -11.97
N CYS A 110 19.76 7.08 -11.71
CA CYS A 110 20.22 8.38 -11.21
C CYS A 110 20.68 8.34 -9.74
N PHE A 111 20.14 7.41 -8.94
CA PHE A 111 20.44 7.32 -7.50
C PHE A 111 21.61 6.39 -7.21
N GLU A 112 21.90 5.45 -8.11
CA GLU A 112 23.00 4.50 -7.95
C GLU A 112 24.37 5.21 -7.95
N PRO A 113 25.25 4.90 -6.98
CA PRO A 113 26.63 5.37 -7.00
C PRO A 113 27.36 4.89 -8.28
N PRO A 114 28.32 5.67 -8.79
CA PRO A 114 29.06 5.32 -10.00
C PRO A 114 29.86 4.00 -9.88
N ASP A 115 30.21 3.60 -8.66
CA ASP A 115 30.94 2.36 -8.35
C ASP A 115 30.01 1.19 -7.98
N SER A 116 28.69 1.36 -8.14
CA SER A 116 27.71 0.28 -7.94
C SER A 116 27.89 -0.79 -9.01
N ASP A 117 27.89 -2.06 -8.61
CA ASP A 117 27.82 -3.22 -9.51
C ASP A 117 26.43 -3.41 -10.14
N GLY A 118 25.51 -2.48 -9.87
CA GLY A 118 24.20 -2.34 -10.49
C GLY A 118 23.14 -3.20 -9.80
N GLY A 119 21.98 -2.60 -9.54
CA GLY A 119 20.77 -3.31 -9.14
C GLY A 119 20.40 -3.25 -7.66
N LEU A 120 21.19 -2.60 -6.81
CA LEU A 120 20.87 -2.40 -5.40
C LEU A 120 21.14 -0.95 -4.96
N LEU A 121 20.10 -0.33 -4.40
CA LEU A 121 20.20 0.99 -3.80
C LEU A 121 19.95 0.87 -2.29
N PRO A 122 20.95 1.18 -1.44
CA PRO A 122 20.78 1.15 0.01
C PRO A 122 19.62 2.05 0.45
N ARG A 123 18.85 1.60 1.44
CA ARG A 123 17.66 2.32 1.94
C ARG A 123 17.95 3.77 2.31
N ASP A 124 19.05 4.03 2.99
CA ASP A 124 19.36 5.36 3.48
C ASP A 124 19.76 6.30 2.33
N VAL A 125 20.47 5.78 1.32
CA VAL A 125 20.79 6.52 0.09
C VAL A 125 19.51 6.83 -0.69
N PHE A 126 18.61 5.86 -0.85
CA PHE A 126 17.30 6.09 -1.49
C PHE A 126 16.53 7.21 -0.79
N LYS A 127 16.47 7.16 0.55
CA LYS A 127 15.76 8.15 1.36
C LYS A 127 16.39 9.55 1.21
N GLU A 128 17.71 9.64 1.34
CA GLU A 128 18.45 10.89 1.20
C GLU A 128 18.21 11.51 -0.19
N LYS A 129 18.36 10.70 -1.25
CA LYS A 129 18.14 11.15 -2.63
C LYS A 129 16.71 11.59 -2.88
N CYS A 130 15.70 10.89 -2.36
CA CYS A 130 14.31 11.35 -2.43
C CYS A 130 14.14 12.75 -1.82
N ILE A 131 14.69 12.98 -0.63
CA ILE A 131 14.59 14.27 0.07
C ILE A 131 15.36 15.38 -0.68
N GLU A 132 16.60 15.11 -1.10
CA GLU A 132 17.43 16.05 -1.87
C GLU A 132 16.75 16.51 -3.17
N ASN A 133 15.94 15.63 -3.78
CA ASN A 133 15.24 15.89 -5.02
C ASN A 133 13.77 16.29 -4.81
N GLY A 134 13.39 16.66 -3.58
CA GLY A 134 12.13 17.33 -3.28
C GLY A 134 10.92 16.43 -3.05
N PHE A 135 11.11 15.13 -2.76
CA PHE A 135 10.04 14.26 -2.27
C PHE A 135 9.96 14.28 -0.73
N GLU A 136 8.79 14.63 -0.20
CA GLU A 136 8.48 14.68 1.25
C GLU A 136 7.41 13.68 1.69
#